data_AF-A0A380DYB4-F1
#
_entry.id   AF-A0A380DYB4-F1
#
_cell.length_a   1.000
_cell.length_b   1.000
_cell.length_c   1.000
_cell.angle_alpha   90.00
_cell.angle_beta   90.00
_cell.angle_gamma   90.00
#
_symmetry.space_group_name_H-M   'P 1'
#
loop_
_entity.id
_entity.type
_entity.pdbx_description
1 polymer ?
#
loop_
_entity_poly.entity_id
_entity_poly.type
_entity_poly.pdbx_seq_one_letter_code
_entity_poly.pdbx_strand_id
1 'polypeptide(L)'
;MLSAGLTAFLTGITEPLEFSFLFVAPVLYGIHVLLAGTSFLVMHLLGVKIGMTFSGGFIDYILYGLLNWDRSHALLVIPVGIVYAIVYYFLFDFAIRKFKLKTPGREDEETEIRNSSVAKLPFDVLDAMGGKENIKHLDACITRLRVEVVDKSKVDVAGIKALGASGVLEVGNNMQAIFGPKSDQIKHDMAKIMSGEITKPSETTVTEEMSDEPVHVEALGTTDIYAPGVGQIIPLSEVPDQVFAGKMMGDGVGFIPEKGEIVAPFDGTVKTIFPTKHAIGLESESGVEVLIHIGIDTVKLNGEGFESLINVDEKVTQGQPLMKVNLAYLKAHAPSIVYTNDYYKS
;
A
#
# COMPACT_ATOMS: atom_id res chain seq x y z
N MET A 1 4.48 -17.81 -1.71
CA MET A 1 4.93 -18.24 -3.05
C MET A 1 4.03 -19.27 -3.72
N LEU A 2 3.43 -20.23 -2.99
CA LEU A 2 2.56 -21.25 -3.60
C LEU A 2 1.33 -20.66 -4.33
N SER A 3 0.64 -19.69 -3.72
CA SER A 3 -0.52 -19.01 -4.33
C SER A 3 -0.14 -18.29 -5.63
N ALA A 4 0.92 -17.49 -5.62
CA ALA A 4 1.43 -16.80 -6.81
C ALA A 4 1.84 -17.78 -7.92
N GLY A 5 2.51 -18.89 -7.58
CA GLY A 5 2.87 -19.94 -8.53
C GLY A 5 1.67 -20.67 -9.13
N LEU A 6 0.64 -20.95 -8.31
CA LEU A 6 -0.60 -21.56 -8.78
C LEU A 6 -1.35 -20.63 -9.74
N THR A 7 -1.45 -19.34 -9.41
CA THR A 7 -2.06 -18.33 -10.28
C THR A 7 -1.31 -18.23 -11.61
N ALA A 8 0.03 -18.12 -11.57
CA ALA A 8 0.85 -18.08 -12.77
C ALA A 8 0.69 -19.33 -13.65
N PHE A 9 0.60 -20.53 -13.05
CA PHE A 9 0.32 -21.76 -13.80
C PHE A 9 -1.08 -21.75 -14.43
N LEU A 10 -2.11 -21.38 -13.67
CA LEU A 10 -3.50 -21.44 -14.13
C LEU A 10 -3.79 -20.41 -15.24
N THR A 11 -3.43 -19.15 -14.99
CA THR A 11 -3.79 -18.02 -15.86
C THR A 11 -2.67 -17.63 -16.83
N GLY A 12 -1.44 -18.06 -16.58
CA GLY A 12 -0.25 -17.68 -17.34
C GLY A 12 0.36 -16.35 -16.88
N ILE A 13 -0.25 -15.63 -15.93
CA ILE A 13 0.21 -14.31 -15.49
C ILE A 13 1.46 -14.45 -14.62
N THR A 14 2.63 -14.18 -15.20
CA THR A 14 3.93 -14.28 -14.52
C THR A 14 4.49 -12.94 -14.06
N GLU A 15 3.90 -11.81 -14.48
CA GLU A 15 4.43 -10.46 -14.24
C GLU A 15 4.82 -10.19 -12.77
N PRO A 16 4.00 -10.51 -11.74
CA PRO A 16 4.39 -10.26 -10.34
C PRO A 16 5.63 -11.04 -9.89
N LEU A 17 5.79 -12.27 -10.40
CA LEU A 17 6.95 -13.11 -10.11
C LEU A 17 8.19 -12.60 -10.84
N GLU A 18 8.04 -12.29 -12.13
CA GLU A 18 9.12 -11.77 -12.96
C GLU A 18 9.64 -10.42 -12.48
N PHE A 19 8.75 -9.53 -12.05
CA PHE A 19 9.11 -8.25 -11.46
C PHE A 19 9.94 -8.45 -10.19
N SER A 20 9.57 -9.41 -9.32
CA SER A 20 10.36 -9.74 -8.13
C SER A 20 11.78 -10.22 -8.49
N PHE A 21 11.92 -11.07 -9.52
CA PHE A 21 13.23 -11.52 -9.99
C PHE A 21 14.07 -10.41 -10.62
N LEU A 22 13.44 -9.47 -11.33
CA LEU A 22 14.12 -8.34 -11.97
C LEU A 22 14.93 -7.50 -10.97
N PHE A 23 14.40 -7.26 -9.76
CA PHE A 23 15.08 -6.46 -8.74
C PHE A 23 15.94 -7.28 -7.79
N VAL A 24 15.52 -8.50 -7.45
CA VAL A 24 16.24 -9.33 -6.45
C VAL A 24 17.40 -10.11 -7.07
N ALA A 25 17.22 -10.65 -8.29
CA ALA A 25 18.22 -11.47 -8.98
C ALA A 25 18.24 -11.22 -10.50
N PRO A 26 18.77 -10.07 -10.96
CA PRO A 26 18.79 -9.71 -12.38
C PRO A 26 19.44 -10.76 -13.29
N VAL A 27 20.44 -11.49 -12.78
CA VAL A 27 21.12 -12.57 -13.52
C VAL A 27 20.18 -13.75 -13.78
N LEU A 28 19.38 -14.16 -12.79
CA LEU A 28 18.38 -15.22 -12.96
C LEU A 28 17.27 -14.77 -13.90
N TYR A 29 16.88 -13.49 -13.84
CA TYR A 29 15.92 -12.91 -14.79
C TYR A 29 16.45 -12.95 -16.23
N GLY A 30 17.72 -12.60 -16.46
CA GLY A 30 18.32 -12.70 -17.80
C GLY A 30 18.34 -14.13 -18.34
N ILE A 31 18.62 -15.11 -17.48
CA ILE A 31 18.53 -16.54 -17.82
C ILE A 31 17.09 -16.93 -18.20
N HIS A 32 16.10 -16.49 -17.41
CA HIS A 32 14.67 -16.71 -17.66
C HIS A 32 14.26 -16.20 -19.05
N VAL A 33 14.65 -14.97 -19.40
CA VAL A 33 14.35 -14.36 -20.72
C VAL A 33 14.87 -15.22 -21.87
N LEU A 34 16.08 -15.76 -21.75
CA LEU A 34 16.65 -16.65 -22.77
C LEU A 34 15.87 -17.96 -22.88
N LEU A 35 15.58 -18.61 -21.75
CA LEU A 35 14.84 -19.87 -21.72
C LEU A 35 13.39 -19.72 -22.20
N ALA A 36 12.74 -18.59 -21.87
CA ALA A 36 11.43 -18.23 -22.39
C ALA A 36 11.48 -18.02 -23.91
N GLY A 37 12.45 -17.27 -24.42
CA GLY A 37 12.62 -17.08 -25.86
C GLY A 37 12.85 -18.40 -26.61
N THR A 38 13.68 -19.29 -26.08
CA THR A 38 13.93 -20.59 -26.71
C THR A 38 12.72 -21.52 -26.62
N SER A 39 11.85 -21.38 -25.62
CA SER A 39 10.66 -22.24 -25.50
C SER A 39 9.68 -21.94 -26.64
N PHE A 40 9.44 -20.67 -26.95
CA PHE A 40 8.63 -20.26 -28.10
C PHE A 40 9.22 -20.72 -29.43
N LEU A 41 10.56 -20.63 -29.59
CA LEU A 41 11.24 -21.12 -30.78
C LEU A 41 11.04 -22.63 -30.96
N VAL A 42 11.22 -23.43 -29.90
CA VAL A 42 11.03 -24.88 -29.95
C VAL A 42 9.58 -25.24 -30.26
N MET A 43 8.60 -24.55 -29.66
CA MET A 43 7.17 -24.74 -29.97
C MET A 43 6.87 -24.45 -31.44
N HIS A 44 7.47 -23.39 -32.00
CA HIS A 44 7.34 -23.06 -33.40
C HIS A 44 7.93 -24.14 -34.32
N LEU A 45 9.14 -24.63 -34.02
CA LEU A 45 9.81 -25.67 -34.81
C LEU A 45 9.06 -27.01 -34.77
N LEU A 46 8.41 -27.32 -33.65
CA LEU A 46 7.57 -28.51 -33.50
C LEU A 46 6.17 -28.35 -34.12
N GLY A 47 5.86 -27.18 -34.70
CA GLY A 47 4.58 -26.91 -35.34
C GLY A 47 3.41 -26.81 -34.36
N VAL A 48 3.68 -26.57 -33.08
CA VAL A 48 2.65 -26.41 -32.04
C VAL A 48 1.95 -25.07 -32.24
N LYS A 49 0.61 -25.12 -32.32
CA LYS A 49 -0.24 -23.95 -32.60
C LYS A 49 -1.35 -23.89 -31.57
N ILE A 50 -1.08 -23.19 -30.48
CA ILE A 50 -2.05 -22.94 -29.41
C ILE A 50 -2.32 -21.43 -29.38
N GLY A 51 -3.60 -21.05 -29.37
CA GLY A 51 -3.99 -19.66 -29.20
C GLY A 51 -3.66 -19.19 -27.78
N MET A 52 -2.99 -18.05 -27.67
CA MET A 52 -2.77 -17.36 -26.39
C MET A 52 -3.72 -16.18 -26.34
N THR A 53 -4.80 -16.29 -25.56
CA THR A 53 -5.80 -15.23 -25.46
C THR A 53 -5.32 -14.13 -24.50
N PHE A 54 -4.68 -14.53 -23.40
CA PHE A 54 -4.12 -13.58 -22.43
C PHE A 54 -2.63 -13.82 -22.21
N SER A 55 -2.25 -14.99 -21.67
CA SER A 55 -0.87 -15.22 -21.23
C SER A 55 -0.37 -16.67 -21.38
N GLY A 56 -1.14 -17.56 -22.00
CA GLY A 56 -0.67 -18.92 -22.30
C GLY A 56 -0.63 -19.85 -21.09
N GLY A 57 -1.53 -19.65 -20.12
CA GLY A 57 -1.64 -20.52 -18.94
C GLY A 57 -2.29 -21.88 -19.21
N PHE A 58 -2.49 -22.66 -18.16
CA PHE A 58 -3.14 -23.97 -18.22
C PHE A 58 -4.56 -23.91 -18.81
N ILE A 59 -5.29 -22.83 -18.53
CA ILE A 59 -6.63 -22.61 -19.10
C ILE A 59 -6.54 -22.48 -20.64
N ASP A 60 -5.62 -21.67 -21.15
CA ASP A 60 -5.40 -21.49 -22.59
C ASP A 60 -4.96 -22.81 -23.25
N TYR A 61 -4.10 -23.59 -22.56
CA TYR A 61 -3.67 -24.91 -23.02
C TYR A 61 -4.84 -25.88 -23.18
N ILE A 62 -5.78 -25.92 -22.24
CA ILE A 62 -6.98 -26.78 -22.36
C ILE A 62 -7.88 -26.28 -23.48
N LEU A 63 -8.25 -25.00 -23.43
CA LEU A 63 -9.30 -24.44 -24.29
C LEU A 63 -8.89 -24.40 -25.76
N TYR A 64 -7.66 -23.99 -26.03
CA TYR A 64 -7.19 -23.77 -27.40
C TYR A 64 -6.22 -24.85 -27.88
N GLY A 65 -5.56 -25.54 -26.95
CA GLY A 65 -4.66 -26.65 -27.26
C GLY A 65 -5.39 -28.00 -27.28
N LEU A 66 -5.78 -28.50 -26.11
CA LEU A 66 -6.26 -29.87 -25.92
C LEU A 66 -7.62 -30.12 -26.60
N LEU A 67 -8.54 -29.16 -26.58
CA LEU A 67 -9.83 -29.28 -27.28
C LEU A 67 -9.67 -29.29 -28.82
N ASN A 68 -8.57 -28.74 -29.34
CA ASN A 68 -8.23 -28.73 -30.77
C ASN A 68 -7.00 -29.60 -31.08
N TRP A 69 -6.83 -30.72 -30.36
CA TRP A 69 -5.59 -31.51 -30.38
C TRP A 69 -5.16 -31.99 -31.77
N ASP A 70 -6.12 -32.22 -32.67
CA ASP A 70 -5.94 -32.69 -34.05
C ASP A 70 -5.21 -31.66 -34.94
N ARG A 71 -5.25 -30.38 -34.58
CA ARG A 71 -4.65 -29.27 -35.34
C ARG A 71 -3.54 -28.54 -34.58
N SER A 72 -3.60 -28.55 -33.26
CA SER A 72 -2.73 -27.76 -32.39
C SER A 72 -1.41 -28.45 -32.03
N HIS A 73 -1.34 -29.79 -32.13
CA HIS A 73 -0.24 -30.60 -31.61
C HIS A 73 0.05 -30.35 -30.12
N ALA A 74 -0.97 -29.95 -29.35
CA ALA A 74 -0.82 -29.52 -27.97
C ALA A 74 -0.18 -30.57 -27.04
N LEU A 75 -0.34 -31.86 -27.33
CA LEU A 75 0.28 -32.93 -26.52
C LEU A 75 1.82 -32.84 -26.48
N LEU A 76 2.47 -32.22 -27.46
CA LEU A 76 3.92 -32.01 -27.48
C LEU A 76 4.38 -30.97 -26.43
N VAL A 77 3.48 -30.15 -25.90
CA VAL A 77 3.79 -29.20 -24.83
C VAL A 77 4.20 -29.93 -23.55
N ILE A 78 3.59 -31.08 -23.25
CA ILE A 78 3.88 -31.86 -22.03
C ILE A 78 5.34 -32.35 -22.00
N PRO A 79 5.85 -33.12 -22.99
CA PRO A 79 7.22 -33.60 -22.96
C PRO A 79 8.23 -32.45 -23.03
N VAL A 80 7.96 -31.40 -23.81
CA VAL A 80 8.85 -30.23 -23.87
C VAL A 80 8.85 -29.47 -22.54
N GLY A 81 7.68 -29.30 -21.92
CA GLY A 81 7.54 -28.68 -20.61
C GLY A 81 8.31 -29.43 -19.53
N ILE A 82 8.31 -30.77 -19.54
CA ILE A 82 9.12 -31.59 -18.62
C ILE A 82 10.61 -31.33 -18.83
N VAL A 83 11.08 -31.31 -20.08
CA VAL A 83 12.49 -31.02 -20.39
C VAL A 83 12.86 -29.61 -19.90
N TYR A 84 12.01 -28.61 -20.15
CA TYR A 84 12.23 -27.25 -19.67
C TYR A 84 12.22 -27.17 -18.15
N ALA A 85 11.32 -27.86 -17.46
CA ALA A 85 11.28 -27.88 -15.99
C ALA A 85 12.60 -28.41 -15.41
N ILE A 86 13.16 -29.47 -15.99
CA ILE A 86 14.46 -30.02 -15.61
C ILE A 86 15.57 -28.99 -15.87
N VAL A 87 15.62 -28.41 -17.07
CA VAL A 87 16.63 -27.39 -17.44
C VAL A 87 16.56 -26.19 -16.51
N TYR A 88 15.37 -25.64 -16.28
CA TYR A 88 15.14 -24.53 -15.36
C TYR A 88 15.64 -24.87 -13.96
N TYR A 89 15.23 -26.01 -13.41
CA TYR A 89 15.59 -26.42 -12.05
C TYR A 89 17.11 -26.49 -11.85
N PHE A 90 17.81 -27.24 -12.70
CA PHE A 90 19.26 -27.42 -12.54
C PHE A 90 20.04 -26.14 -12.82
N LEU A 91 19.63 -25.35 -13.81
CA LEU A 91 20.35 -24.16 -14.20
C LEU A 91 20.16 -23.02 -13.19
N PHE A 92 18.94 -22.87 -12.64
CA PHE A 92 18.67 -21.93 -11.55
C PHE A 92 19.35 -22.37 -10.27
N ASP A 93 19.24 -23.64 -9.86
CA ASP A 93 19.90 -24.15 -8.64
C ASP A 93 21.43 -23.98 -8.73
N PHE A 94 22.03 -24.29 -9.88
CA PHE A 94 23.46 -24.04 -10.13
C PHE A 94 23.82 -22.56 -10.02
N ALA A 95 23.06 -21.67 -10.67
CA ALA A 95 23.32 -20.24 -10.64
C ALA A 95 23.17 -19.66 -9.22
N ILE A 96 22.13 -20.06 -8.49
CA ILE A 96 21.88 -19.65 -7.10
C ILE A 96 23.05 -20.07 -6.21
N ARG A 97 23.47 -21.35 -6.27
CA ARG A 97 24.56 -21.87 -5.43
C ARG A 97 25.91 -21.26 -5.78
N LYS A 98 26.22 -21.13 -7.08
CA LYS A 98 27.53 -20.64 -7.54
C LYS A 98 27.72 -19.15 -7.29
N PHE A 99 26.67 -18.36 -7.50
CA PHE A 99 26.74 -16.90 -7.39
C PHE A 99 26.13 -16.35 -6.10
N LYS A 100 25.65 -17.24 -5.20
CA LYS A 100 24.98 -16.88 -3.93
C LYS A 100 23.90 -15.81 -4.13
N LEU A 101 23.10 -15.98 -5.18
CA LEU A 101 22.06 -15.02 -5.54
C LEU A 101 20.91 -15.12 -4.53
N LYS A 102 20.47 -13.98 -4.01
CA LYS A 102 19.23 -13.89 -3.23
C LYS A 102 18.06 -14.25 -4.14
N THR A 103 17.08 -14.98 -3.64
CA THR A 103 15.85 -15.29 -4.41
C THR A 103 14.63 -14.85 -3.62
N PRO A 104 13.55 -14.38 -4.27
CA PRO A 104 12.31 -14.07 -3.59
C PRO A 104 11.83 -15.24 -2.72
N GLY A 105 11.63 -15.02 -1.42
CA GLY A 105 11.26 -16.07 -0.46
C GLY A 105 12.43 -16.91 0.09
N ARG A 106 13.68 -16.57 -0.23
CA ARG A 106 14.90 -17.01 0.47
C ARG A 106 15.78 -15.80 0.80
N GLU A 107 15.14 -14.78 1.36
CA GLU A 107 15.89 -13.79 2.13
C GLU A 107 16.37 -14.48 3.41
N ASP A 108 17.45 -14.00 4.02
CA ASP A 108 18.09 -14.65 5.16
C ASP A 108 17.05 -14.93 6.27
N GLU A 109 16.50 -16.15 6.31
CA GLU A 109 15.72 -16.70 7.41
C GLU A 109 16.69 -16.99 8.55
N GLU A 110 17.23 -15.96 9.17
CA GLU A 110 17.95 -16.04 10.45
C GLU A 110 18.22 -14.61 10.95
N THR A 111 17.16 -13.96 11.38
CA THR A 111 17.25 -13.12 12.58
C THR A 111 16.05 -13.54 13.39
N GLU A 112 16.26 -14.28 14.50
CA GLU A 112 15.19 -14.55 15.45
C GLU A 112 14.49 -13.21 15.71
N ILE A 113 13.23 -13.10 15.27
CA ILE A 113 12.40 -11.95 15.62
C ILE A 113 12.38 -11.97 17.14
N ARG A 114 13.04 -11.00 17.76
CA ARG A 114 12.91 -10.84 19.20
C ARG A 114 11.43 -10.58 19.42
N ASN A 115 10.76 -11.44 20.18
CA ASN A 115 9.42 -11.16 20.69
C ASN A 115 9.51 -9.98 21.68
N SER A 116 9.85 -8.79 21.18
CA SER A 116 9.58 -7.53 21.84
C SER A 116 8.06 -7.38 21.80
N SER A 117 7.42 -7.43 22.96
CA SER A 117 6.04 -6.96 23.10
C SER A 117 5.92 -5.63 22.35
N VAL A 118 4.90 -5.46 21.51
CA VAL A 118 4.78 -4.23 20.70
C VAL A 118 4.76 -2.96 21.54
N ALA A 119 4.35 -3.07 22.79
CA ALA A 119 4.44 -2.00 23.78
C ALA A 119 5.89 -1.52 24.07
N LYS A 120 6.88 -2.38 23.82
CA LYS A 120 8.32 -2.08 23.95
C LYS A 120 8.96 -1.66 22.64
N LEU A 121 8.26 -1.82 21.50
CA LEU A 121 8.83 -1.57 20.18
C LEU A 121 9.41 -0.16 20.03
N PRO A 122 8.75 0.94 20.45
CA PRO A 122 9.34 2.27 20.36
C PRO A 122 10.61 2.45 21.21
N PHE A 123 10.67 1.81 22.37
CA PHE A 123 11.84 1.83 23.25
C PHE A 123 13.01 1.06 22.61
N ASP A 124 12.74 -0.15 22.15
CA ASP A 124 13.76 -1.02 21.55
C ASP A 124 14.28 -0.44 20.23
N VAL A 125 13.42 0.21 19.43
CA VAL A 125 13.81 0.92 18.21
C VAL A 125 14.66 2.15 18.52
N LEU A 126 14.30 2.93 19.56
CA LEU A 126 15.10 4.07 20.01
C LEU A 126 16.50 3.64 20.48
N ASP A 127 16.59 2.55 21.25
CA ASP A 127 17.85 2.00 21.72
C ASP A 127 18.68 1.47 20.54
N ALA A 128 18.06 0.76 19.60
CA ALA A 128 18.73 0.27 18.40
C ALA A 128 19.21 1.40 17.46
N MET A 129 18.61 2.59 17.53
CA MET A 129 19.10 3.79 16.82
C MET A 129 20.26 4.50 17.56
N GLY A 130 20.74 3.97 18.68
CA GLY A 130 21.82 4.53 19.49
C GLY A 130 21.35 5.45 20.62
N GLY A 131 20.06 5.41 20.96
CA GLY A 131 19.44 6.18 22.03
C GLY A 131 19.14 7.64 21.66
N LYS A 132 18.46 8.35 22.58
CA LYS A 132 18.01 9.74 22.37
C LYS A 132 19.11 10.73 21.99
N GLU A 133 20.33 10.48 22.45
CA GLU A 133 21.49 11.37 22.21
C GLU A 133 22.06 11.21 20.81
N ASN A 134 21.76 10.09 20.14
CA ASN A 134 22.20 9.85 18.77
C ASN A 134 21.20 10.34 17.72
N ILE A 135 19.99 10.75 18.11
CA ILE A 135 18.95 11.22 17.21
C ILE A 135 19.02 12.74 17.08
N LYS A 136 19.22 13.23 15.86
CA LYS A 136 19.21 14.66 15.51
C LYS A 136 17.86 15.12 14.96
N HIS A 137 17.23 14.30 14.13
CA HIS A 137 15.91 14.56 13.58
C HIS A 137 15.12 13.26 13.49
N LEU A 138 13.85 13.30 13.87
CA LEU A 138 12.95 12.15 13.87
C LEU A 138 11.70 12.49 13.07
N ASP A 139 11.45 11.71 12.02
CA ASP A 139 10.34 11.89 11.10
C ASP A 139 9.80 10.52 10.66
N ALA A 140 8.60 10.49 10.08
CA ALA A 140 8.03 9.29 9.49
C ALA A 140 7.24 9.60 8.23
N CYS A 141 7.24 8.65 7.30
CA CYS A 141 6.26 8.57 6.23
C CYS A 141 5.38 7.35 6.48
N ILE A 142 4.33 7.19 5.65
CA ILE A 142 3.32 6.12 5.73
C ILE A 142 3.93 4.75 6.08
N THR A 143 5.04 4.36 5.44
CA THR A 143 5.65 3.04 5.64
C THR A 143 7.06 3.06 6.20
N ARG A 144 7.64 4.24 6.45
CA ARG A 144 9.07 4.38 6.82
C ARG A 144 9.29 5.33 7.96
N LEU A 145 9.96 4.86 9.00
CA LEU A 145 10.55 5.67 10.05
C LEU A 145 11.88 6.26 9.54
N ARG A 146 12.02 7.59 9.56
CA ARG A 146 13.18 8.33 9.07
C ARG A 146 13.90 9.01 10.23
N VAL A 147 15.13 8.58 10.51
CA VAL A 147 15.92 9.07 11.63
C VAL A 147 17.25 9.64 11.13
N GLU A 148 17.46 10.94 11.30
CA GLU A 148 18.79 11.54 11.12
C GLU A 148 19.61 11.28 12.38
N VAL A 149 20.71 10.53 12.26
CA VAL A 149 21.57 10.19 13.39
C VAL A 149 22.87 11.00 13.38
N VAL A 150 23.43 11.24 14.57
CA VAL A 150 24.72 11.93 14.74
C VAL A 150 25.88 10.99 14.36
N ASP A 151 25.82 9.74 14.82
CA ASP A 151 26.82 8.72 14.56
C ASP A 151 26.15 7.42 14.10
N LYS A 152 26.43 7.03 12.85
CA LYS A 152 25.85 5.82 12.25
C LYS A 152 26.41 4.54 12.87
N SER A 153 27.64 4.57 13.40
CA SER A 153 28.29 3.37 13.95
C SER A 153 27.59 2.84 15.21
N LYS A 154 26.77 3.67 15.85
CA LYS A 154 25.96 3.33 17.02
C LYS A 154 24.59 2.73 16.66
N VAL A 155 24.24 2.66 15.38
CA VAL A 155 22.95 2.13 14.93
C VAL A 155 23.06 0.63 14.69
N ASP A 156 22.24 -0.13 15.42
CA ASP A 156 22.13 -1.58 15.26
C ASP A 156 21.12 -1.93 14.16
N VAL A 157 21.59 -1.96 12.91
CA VAL A 157 20.78 -2.31 11.73
C VAL A 157 20.22 -3.73 11.82
N ALA A 158 20.96 -4.66 12.42
CA ALA A 158 20.51 -6.05 12.60
C ALA A 158 19.40 -6.12 13.66
N GLY A 159 19.56 -5.40 14.77
CA GLY A 159 18.55 -5.24 15.81
C GLY A 159 17.26 -4.63 15.27
N ILE A 160 17.33 -3.56 14.48
CA ILE A 160 16.14 -2.92 13.88
C ILE A 160 15.35 -3.91 12.99
N LYS A 161 16.03 -4.76 12.22
CA LYS A 161 15.38 -5.83 11.45
C LYS A 161 14.77 -6.91 12.34
N ALA A 162 15.47 -7.29 13.42
CA ALA A 162 14.97 -8.24 14.42
C ALA A 162 13.71 -7.74 15.14
N LEU A 163 13.53 -6.41 15.25
CA LEU A 163 12.36 -5.75 15.81
C LEU A 163 11.17 -5.68 14.82
N GLY A 164 11.29 -6.28 13.63
CA GLY A 164 10.18 -6.40 12.68
C GLY A 164 10.23 -5.41 11.51
N ALA A 165 11.33 -4.68 11.31
CA ALA A 165 11.49 -3.87 10.10
C ALA A 165 11.69 -4.77 8.87
N SER A 166 10.84 -4.62 7.84
CA SER A 166 10.99 -5.34 6.56
C SER A 166 12.25 -4.94 5.79
N GLY A 167 12.87 -3.81 6.16
CA GLY A 167 14.12 -3.34 5.58
C GLY A 167 14.65 -2.11 6.28
N VAL A 168 15.95 -1.86 6.14
CA VAL A 168 16.62 -0.65 6.62
C VAL A 168 17.49 -0.11 5.48
N LEU A 169 17.32 1.18 5.15
CA LEU A 169 18.05 1.89 4.11
C LEU A 169 18.91 2.98 4.74
N GLU A 170 20.13 3.12 4.25
CA GLU A 170 21.09 4.13 4.71
C GLU A 170 21.30 5.19 3.61
N VAL A 171 20.98 6.45 3.92
CA VAL A 171 21.14 7.59 3.00
C VAL A 171 21.91 8.70 3.71
N GLY A 172 23.24 8.70 3.57
CA GLY A 172 24.07 9.60 4.37
C GLY A 172 23.83 9.32 5.87
N ASN A 173 23.64 10.35 6.68
CA ASN A 173 23.32 10.20 8.12
C ASN A 173 21.84 9.90 8.40
N ASN A 174 21.01 9.71 7.37
CA ASN A 174 19.61 9.35 7.53
C ASN A 174 19.43 7.83 7.43
N MET A 175 18.98 7.24 8.53
CA MET A 175 18.57 5.84 8.61
C MET A 175 17.07 5.76 8.35
N GLN A 176 16.64 4.88 7.43
CA GLN A 176 15.22 4.68 7.14
C GLN A 176 14.82 3.23 7.39
N ALA A 177 14.01 2.98 8.42
CA ALA A 177 13.50 1.65 8.74
C ALA A 177 12.05 1.50 8.22
N ILE A 178 11.76 0.37 7.57
CA ILE A 178 10.45 0.09 6.97
C ILE A 178 9.64 -0.76 7.97
N PHE A 179 8.80 -0.12 8.77
CA PHE A 179 7.88 -0.80 9.71
C PHE A 179 6.44 -0.88 9.18
N GLY A 180 6.22 -0.43 7.93
CA GLY A 180 4.87 -0.36 7.37
C GLY A 180 4.04 0.73 8.05
N PRO A 181 2.70 0.60 8.10
CA PRO A 181 1.78 1.61 8.62
C PRO A 181 2.09 2.08 10.06
N LYS A 182 2.77 1.25 10.85
CA LYS A 182 3.16 1.53 12.24
C LYS A 182 4.27 2.59 12.37
N SER A 183 4.89 3.00 11.26
CA SER A 183 6.05 3.90 11.28
C SER A 183 5.75 5.26 11.91
N ASP A 184 4.54 5.80 11.71
CA ASP A 184 4.14 7.08 12.29
C ASP A 184 3.89 6.98 13.80
N GLN A 185 3.22 5.93 14.25
CA GLN A 185 3.00 5.63 15.68
C GLN A 185 4.33 5.42 16.42
N ILE A 186 5.26 4.67 15.83
CA ILE A 186 6.60 4.47 16.40
C ILE A 186 7.32 5.82 16.55
N LYS A 187 7.26 6.70 15.54
CA LYS A 187 7.85 8.05 15.63
C LYS A 187 7.21 8.89 16.73
N HIS A 188 5.88 8.85 16.84
CA HIS A 188 5.15 9.60 17.85
C HIS A 188 5.53 9.17 19.27
N ASP A 189 5.53 7.86 19.53
CA ASP A 189 5.89 7.31 20.84
C ASP A 189 7.37 7.54 21.15
N MET A 190 8.27 7.39 20.17
CA MET A 190 9.69 7.73 20.34
C MET A 190 9.88 9.20 20.72
N ALA A 191 9.16 10.13 20.08
CA ALA A 191 9.24 11.55 20.42
C ALA A 191 8.80 11.82 21.86
N LYS A 192 7.73 11.16 22.32
CA LYS A 192 7.24 11.24 23.71
C LYS A 192 8.15 10.57 24.73
N ILE A 193 8.83 9.48 24.35
CA ILE A 193 9.87 8.85 25.17
C ILE A 193 11.06 9.79 25.32
N MET A 194 11.46 10.48 24.24
CA MET A 194 12.54 11.46 24.26
C MET A 194 12.20 12.70 25.11
N SER A 195 10.93 13.14 25.13
CA SER A 195 10.46 14.24 25.98
C SER A 195 10.22 13.84 27.44
N GLY A 196 10.17 12.53 27.73
CA GLY A 196 9.94 11.98 29.07
C GLY A 196 8.47 11.85 29.46
N GLU A 197 7.54 12.03 28.51
CA GLU A 197 6.09 11.86 28.70
C GLU A 197 5.67 10.39 28.79
N ILE A 198 6.38 9.51 28.08
CA ILE A 198 6.21 8.05 28.15
C ILE A 198 7.44 7.48 28.85
N THR A 199 7.23 6.81 29.99
CA THR A 199 8.33 6.23 30.78
C THR A 199 8.22 4.72 30.92
N LYS A 200 7.10 4.13 30.50
CA LYS A 200 6.85 2.70 30.59
C LYS A 200 6.29 2.15 29.28
N PRO A 201 6.63 0.90 28.91
CA PRO A 201 6.06 0.23 27.74
C PRO A 201 4.52 0.23 27.70
N SER A 202 3.84 0.13 28.85
CA SER A 202 2.37 0.12 28.90
C SER A 202 1.69 1.44 28.47
N GLU A 203 2.46 2.50 28.23
CA GLU A 203 1.98 3.83 27.83
C GLU A 203 2.16 4.10 26.33
N THR A 204 2.72 3.15 25.57
CA THR A 204 2.89 3.28 24.12
C THR A 204 1.58 2.99 23.38
N THR A 205 1.41 3.64 22.24
CA THR A 205 0.21 3.57 21.40
C THR A 205 0.33 2.58 20.24
N VAL A 206 1.50 1.95 20.05
CA VAL A 206 1.68 0.91 19.03
C VAL A 206 0.87 -0.35 19.39
N THR A 207 0.10 -0.88 18.43
CA THR A 207 -0.70 -2.10 18.59
C THR A 207 -0.26 -3.23 17.66
N GLU A 208 -0.56 -4.48 18.03
CA GLU A 208 -0.08 -5.70 17.38
C GLU A 208 -0.84 -6.11 16.11
N GLU A 209 -1.65 -5.27 15.47
CA GLU A 209 -2.55 -5.83 14.43
C GLU A 209 -2.05 -5.62 13.00
N MET A 210 -1.50 -6.70 12.41
CA MET A 210 -1.75 -7.15 11.04
C MET A 210 -1.50 -8.68 10.96
N SER A 211 -2.55 -9.50 11.14
CA SER A 211 -2.57 -10.90 10.68
C SER A 211 -3.94 -11.22 10.09
N ASP A 212 -3.91 -12.01 9.02
CA ASP A 212 -4.89 -12.19 7.94
C ASP A 212 -6.23 -12.89 8.28
N GLU A 213 -6.91 -12.60 9.40
CA GLU A 213 -8.25 -13.15 9.72
C GLU A 213 -9.22 -12.14 10.39
N PRO A 214 -10.55 -12.34 10.31
CA PRO A 214 -11.53 -11.24 10.37
C PRO A 214 -11.59 -10.57 11.75
N VAL A 215 -11.57 -9.24 11.70
CA VAL A 215 -11.54 -8.30 12.82
C VAL A 215 -12.66 -8.58 13.83
N HIS A 216 -12.28 -8.97 15.05
CA HIS A 216 -13.17 -8.87 16.20
C HIS A 216 -13.07 -7.46 16.77
N VAL A 217 -14.06 -6.65 16.42
CA VAL A 217 -14.24 -5.29 16.90
C VAL A 217 -14.60 -5.30 18.40
N GLU A 218 -13.74 -4.77 19.27
CA GLU A 218 -14.18 -4.32 20.59
C GLU A 218 -14.97 -3.02 20.44
N ALA A 219 -16.29 -3.14 20.66
CA ALA A 219 -17.32 -2.11 20.70
C ALA A 219 -16.98 -0.77 20.01
N LEU A 220 -16.98 -0.76 18.67
CA LEU A 220 -17.15 0.46 17.89
C LEU A 220 -18.36 1.22 18.44
N GLY A 221 -18.14 2.44 18.95
CA GLY A 221 -19.20 3.42 18.96
C GLY A 221 -19.68 3.57 17.52
N THR A 222 -20.91 3.15 17.23
CA THR A 222 -21.50 3.38 15.91
C THR A 222 -21.65 4.88 15.73
N THR A 223 -20.99 5.45 14.72
CA THR A 223 -21.21 6.84 14.32
C THR A 223 -21.91 6.88 12.99
N ASP A 224 -23.12 7.44 13.01
CA ASP A 224 -23.88 7.69 11.81
C ASP A 224 -23.21 8.84 11.05
N ILE A 225 -22.87 8.59 9.79
CA ILE A 225 -22.25 9.58 8.92
C ILE A 225 -23.34 10.08 7.98
N TYR A 226 -23.68 11.36 8.13
CA TYR A 226 -24.70 11.99 7.32
C TYR A 226 -24.11 12.58 6.04
N ALA A 227 -24.95 12.80 5.03
CA ALA A 227 -24.52 13.40 3.78
C ALA A 227 -23.96 14.81 4.03
N PRO A 228 -22.82 15.17 3.42
CA PRO A 228 -22.16 16.47 3.64
C PRO A 228 -22.86 17.62 2.91
N GLY A 229 -24.06 17.42 2.36
CA GLY A 229 -24.83 18.42 1.63
C GLY A 229 -26.10 17.85 1.02
N VAL A 230 -26.79 18.64 0.19
CA VAL A 230 -27.95 18.20 -0.60
C VAL A 230 -27.49 17.74 -1.97
N GLY A 231 -27.82 16.50 -2.34
CA GLY A 231 -27.33 15.88 -3.57
C GLY A 231 -27.58 14.38 -3.64
N GLN A 232 -26.97 13.74 -4.64
CA GLN A 232 -27.11 12.31 -4.90
C GLN A 232 -25.85 11.55 -4.47
N ILE A 233 -26.03 10.49 -3.70
CA ILE A 233 -24.94 9.55 -3.37
C ILE A 233 -24.74 8.58 -4.54
N ILE A 234 -23.49 8.34 -4.92
CA ILE A 234 -23.08 7.35 -5.92
C ILE A 234 -22.05 6.40 -5.32
N PRO A 235 -21.94 5.15 -5.82
CA PRO A 235 -20.86 4.25 -5.46
C PRO A 235 -19.49 4.89 -5.76
N LEU A 236 -18.49 4.65 -4.90
CA LEU A 236 -17.14 5.19 -5.12
C LEU A 236 -16.53 4.71 -6.45
N SER A 237 -16.91 3.52 -6.92
CA SER A 237 -16.50 2.98 -8.24
C SER A 237 -17.00 3.78 -9.44
N GLU A 238 -18.01 4.65 -9.28
CA GLU A 238 -18.53 5.52 -10.33
C GLU A 238 -17.86 6.89 -10.36
N VAL A 239 -16.96 7.17 -9.39
CA VAL A 239 -16.18 8.41 -9.36
C VAL A 239 -15.18 8.38 -10.52
N PRO A 240 -15.09 9.43 -11.35
CA PRO A 240 -14.21 9.48 -12.52
C PRO A 240 -12.74 9.78 -12.15
N ASP A 241 -12.20 9.06 -11.16
CA ASP A 241 -10.82 9.15 -10.69
C ASP A 241 -10.37 7.80 -10.10
N GLN A 242 -9.21 7.29 -10.53
CA GLN A 242 -8.76 5.94 -10.20
C GLN A 242 -8.31 5.79 -8.73
N VAL A 243 -7.86 6.88 -8.09
CA VAL A 243 -7.41 6.86 -6.69
C VAL A 243 -8.61 6.64 -5.77
N PHE A 244 -9.71 7.36 -6.02
CA PHE A 244 -10.96 7.21 -5.29
C PHE A 244 -11.70 5.94 -5.71
N ALA A 245 -11.92 5.70 -7.01
CA ALA A 245 -12.64 4.51 -7.48
C ALA A 245 -11.94 3.19 -7.12
N GLY A 246 -10.62 3.22 -6.99
CA GLY A 246 -9.79 2.10 -6.55
C GLY A 246 -9.71 1.91 -5.04
N LYS A 247 -10.42 2.74 -4.24
CA LYS A 247 -10.37 2.73 -2.76
C LYS A 247 -8.95 2.86 -2.20
N MET A 248 -8.04 3.52 -2.92
CA MET A 248 -6.64 3.62 -2.51
C MET A 248 -6.44 4.52 -1.28
N MET A 249 -7.37 5.45 -1.05
CA MET A 249 -7.38 6.39 0.07
C MET A 249 -8.28 5.96 1.23
N GLY A 250 -9.09 4.90 1.07
CA GLY A 250 -10.08 4.47 2.06
C GLY A 250 -11.34 3.91 1.41
N ASP A 251 -12.23 3.36 2.23
CA ASP A 251 -13.59 3.04 1.77
C ASP A 251 -14.44 4.31 1.81
N GLY A 252 -15.52 4.40 1.04
CA GLY A 252 -16.17 5.69 0.87
C GLY A 252 -17.39 5.69 -0.02
N VAL A 253 -17.93 6.88 -0.22
CA VAL A 253 -18.99 7.14 -1.21
C VAL A 253 -18.66 8.38 -2.04
N GLY A 254 -19.08 8.36 -3.30
CA GLY A 254 -19.15 9.58 -4.10
C GLY A 254 -20.46 10.33 -3.81
N PHE A 255 -20.43 11.64 -3.95
CA PHE A 255 -21.57 12.51 -3.71
C PHE A 255 -21.64 13.61 -4.76
N ILE A 256 -22.74 13.69 -5.50
CA ILE A 256 -22.98 14.71 -6.52
C ILE A 256 -23.79 15.85 -5.89
N PRO A 257 -23.20 17.04 -5.65
CA PRO A 257 -23.88 18.14 -4.99
C PRO A 257 -24.91 18.83 -5.89
N GLU A 258 -26.09 19.13 -5.34
CA GLU A 258 -27.08 20.03 -5.95
C GLU A 258 -26.88 21.48 -5.50
N LYS A 259 -26.40 21.69 -4.28
CA LYS A 259 -26.14 23.01 -3.67
C LYS A 259 -24.68 23.16 -3.30
N GLY A 260 -24.20 24.40 -3.40
CA GLY A 260 -22.82 24.79 -3.09
C GLY A 260 -22.54 24.97 -1.60
N GLU A 261 -23.13 24.15 -0.75
CA GLU A 261 -22.96 24.23 0.70
C GLU A 261 -22.58 22.86 1.23
N ILE A 262 -21.46 22.82 1.94
CA ILE A 262 -20.93 21.62 2.58
C ILE A 262 -21.12 21.76 4.08
N VAL A 263 -21.70 20.74 4.70
CA VAL A 263 -22.00 20.69 6.14
C VAL A 263 -21.28 19.53 6.80
N ALA A 264 -21.12 19.61 8.13
CA ALA A 264 -20.51 18.56 8.92
C ALA A 264 -21.36 17.28 8.89
N PRO A 265 -20.79 16.12 8.55
CA PRO A 265 -21.51 14.85 8.50
C PRO A 265 -21.77 14.26 9.89
N PHE A 266 -21.10 14.73 10.94
CA PHE A 266 -21.25 14.29 12.34
C PHE A 266 -20.66 15.34 13.29
N ASP A 267 -20.88 15.15 14.60
CA ASP A 267 -20.22 15.91 15.66
C ASP A 267 -18.74 15.49 15.77
N GLY A 268 -17.82 16.46 15.76
CA GLY A 268 -16.40 16.17 15.72
C GLY A 268 -15.48 17.40 15.73
N THR A 269 -14.25 17.20 15.30
CA THR A 269 -13.21 18.24 15.24
C THR A 269 -12.61 18.30 13.84
N VAL A 270 -12.37 19.52 13.35
CA VAL A 270 -11.67 19.74 12.07
C VAL A 270 -10.18 19.48 12.26
N LYS A 271 -9.64 18.47 11.57
CA LYS A 271 -8.22 18.11 11.66
C LYS A 271 -7.36 18.75 10.61
N THR A 272 -7.90 18.93 9.42
CA THR A 272 -7.12 19.45 8.30
C THR A 272 -8.02 20.24 7.37
N ILE A 273 -7.55 21.40 6.94
CA ILE A 273 -8.10 22.14 5.81
C ILE A 273 -6.96 22.33 4.83
N PHE A 274 -7.11 21.85 3.61
CA PHE A 274 -6.04 21.96 2.62
C PHE A 274 -5.85 23.43 2.20
N PRO A 275 -4.62 23.89 1.86
CA PRO A 275 -4.37 25.29 1.52
C PRO A 275 -5.24 25.84 0.38
N THR A 276 -5.52 25.02 -0.62
CA THR A 276 -6.42 25.35 -1.75
C THR A 276 -7.89 25.07 -1.47
N LYS A 277 -8.24 24.72 -0.22
CA LYS A 277 -9.61 24.56 0.31
C LYS A 277 -10.48 23.52 -0.41
N HIS A 278 -9.89 22.68 -1.25
CA HIS A 278 -10.59 21.64 -1.99
C HIS A 278 -10.87 20.37 -1.16
N ALA A 279 -10.33 20.26 0.05
CA ALA A 279 -10.54 19.12 0.92
C ALA A 279 -10.52 19.50 2.41
N ILE A 280 -11.31 18.79 3.21
CA ILE A 280 -11.46 18.97 4.66
C ILE A 280 -11.42 17.61 5.35
N GLY A 281 -10.54 17.45 6.34
CA GLY A 281 -10.46 16.27 7.21
C GLY A 281 -11.16 16.52 8.54
N LEU A 282 -12.02 15.61 8.96
CA LEU A 282 -12.81 15.65 10.18
C LEU A 282 -12.56 14.37 10.99
N GLU A 283 -12.52 14.49 12.32
CA GLU A 283 -12.49 13.34 13.24
C GLU A 283 -13.71 13.40 14.16
N SER A 284 -14.48 12.31 14.25
CA SER A 284 -15.61 12.20 15.18
C SER A 284 -15.14 11.99 16.62
N GLU A 285 -16.01 12.21 17.60
CA GLU A 285 -15.70 11.91 19.01
C GLU A 285 -15.49 10.40 19.28
N SER A 286 -15.92 9.54 18.35
CA SER A 286 -15.72 8.08 18.39
C SER A 286 -14.43 7.62 17.69
N GLY A 287 -13.64 8.53 17.12
CA GLY A 287 -12.38 8.23 16.43
C GLY A 287 -12.52 7.86 14.95
N VAL A 288 -13.68 8.12 14.32
CA VAL A 288 -13.89 7.95 12.88
C VAL A 288 -13.35 9.17 12.15
N GLU A 289 -12.40 8.95 11.23
CA GLU A 289 -11.84 9.99 10.39
C GLU A 289 -12.51 10.02 9.02
N VAL A 290 -12.96 11.21 8.59
CA VAL A 290 -13.57 11.44 7.29
C VAL A 290 -12.85 12.55 6.55
N LEU A 291 -12.42 12.24 5.33
CA LEU A 291 -11.92 13.21 4.38
C LEU A 291 -13.00 13.52 3.35
N ILE A 292 -13.43 14.78 3.32
CA ILE A 292 -14.33 15.31 2.29
C ILE A 292 -13.46 15.97 1.23
N HIS A 293 -13.36 15.37 0.05
CA HIS A 293 -12.66 15.95 -1.11
C HIS A 293 -13.68 16.47 -2.12
N ILE A 294 -13.49 17.71 -2.59
CA ILE A 294 -14.53 18.49 -3.27
C ILE A 294 -14.18 18.60 -4.76
N GLY A 295 -14.82 17.77 -5.59
CA GLY A 295 -14.55 17.70 -7.03
C GLY A 295 -13.29 16.90 -7.35
N ILE A 296 -13.01 16.69 -8.64
CA ILE A 296 -11.78 16.04 -9.10
C ILE A 296 -10.83 17.10 -9.66
N ASP A 297 -9.54 16.99 -9.32
CA ASP A 297 -8.48 17.90 -9.79
C ASP A 297 -8.66 19.39 -9.38
N THR A 298 -9.57 19.67 -8.45
CA THR A 298 -9.91 21.03 -7.97
C THR A 298 -8.80 21.72 -7.20
N VAL A 299 -7.79 20.98 -6.75
CA VAL A 299 -6.53 21.54 -6.23
C VAL A 299 -5.90 22.54 -7.20
N LYS A 300 -6.07 22.33 -8.52
CA LYS A 300 -5.54 23.19 -9.60
C LYS A 300 -6.22 24.56 -9.68
N LEU A 301 -7.37 24.73 -9.02
CA LEU A 301 -8.11 25.99 -8.96
C LEU A 301 -7.52 26.98 -7.93
N ASN A 302 -6.47 26.59 -7.19
CA ASN A 302 -5.76 27.45 -6.24
C ASN A 302 -6.68 28.14 -5.19
N GLY A 303 -7.78 27.49 -4.81
CA GLY A 303 -8.76 28.02 -3.86
C GLY A 303 -9.83 28.94 -4.46
N GLU A 304 -9.81 29.19 -5.77
CA GLU A 304 -10.88 29.93 -6.43
C GLU A 304 -12.18 29.12 -6.44
N GLY A 305 -13.27 29.74 -6.02
CA GLY A 305 -14.57 29.08 -5.89
C GLY A 305 -14.83 28.39 -4.55
N PHE A 306 -13.90 28.47 -3.58
CA PHE A 306 -14.03 27.89 -2.25
C PHE A 306 -13.97 28.96 -1.14
N GLU A 307 -14.96 28.96 -0.25
CA GLU A 307 -15.02 29.82 0.93
C GLU A 307 -15.17 28.96 2.18
N SER A 308 -14.06 28.77 2.92
CA SER A 308 -14.07 28.08 4.22
C SER A 308 -14.77 28.93 5.27
N LEU A 309 -15.66 28.32 6.05
CA LEU A 309 -16.38 28.96 7.15
C LEU A 309 -15.85 28.55 8.53
N ILE A 310 -14.88 27.63 8.55
CA ILE A 310 -14.28 26.99 9.73
C ILE A 310 -12.75 27.10 9.69
N ASN A 311 -12.14 26.89 10.86
CA ASN A 311 -10.68 26.78 11.03
C ASN A 311 -10.26 25.37 11.47
N VAL A 312 -8.96 25.08 11.34
CA VAL A 312 -8.37 23.84 11.88
C VAL A 312 -8.47 23.86 13.42
N ASP A 313 -8.64 22.68 14.02
CA ASP A 313 -8.86 22.43 15.45
C ASP A 313 -10.19 22.97 16.00
N GLU A 314 -11.08 23.45 15.13
CA GLU A 314 -12.42 23.90 15.52
C GLU A 314 -13.35 22.70 15.72
N LYS A 315 -14.17 22.74 16.78
CA LYS A 315 -15.25 21.76 17.00
C LYS A 315 -16.44 22.08 16.10
N VAL A 316 -17.01 21.05 15.50
CA VAL A 316 -18.17 21.16 14.61
C VAL A 316 -19.28 20.24 15.07
N THR A 317 -20.51 20.70 14.92
CA THR A 317 -21.71 19.89 15.15
C THR A 317 -22.30 19.42 13.82
N GLN A 318 -22.92 18.25 13.78
CA GLN A 318 -23.61 17.71 12.61
C GLN A 318 -24.53 18.77 11.97
N GLY A 319 -24.41 18.95 10.66
CA GLY A 319 -25.19 19.94 9.90
C GLY A 319 -24.64 21.37 9.96
N GLN A 320 -23.59 21.64 10.74
CA GLN A 320 -22.92 22.95 10.74
C GLN A 320 -22.27 23.21 9.38
N PRO A 321 -22.48 24.40 8.77
CA PRO A 321 -21.81 24.77 7.53
C PRO A 321 -20.27 24.81 7.70
N LEU A 322 -19.57 24.04 6.87
CA LEU A 322 -18.11 23.98 6.83
C LEU A 322 -17.55 24.87 5.72
N MET A 323 -18.18 24.82 4.55
CA MET A 323 -17.65 25.49 3.36
C MET A 323 -18.75 25.84 2.36
N LYS A 324 -18.60 26.98 1.70
CA LYS A 324 -19.37 27.35 0.51
C LYS A 324 -18.54 27.13 -0.74
N VAL A 325 -19.17 26.56 -1.75
CA VAL A 325 -18.57 26.17 -3.02
C VAL A 325 -19.35 26.80 -4.16
N ASN A 326 -18.66 27.54 -5.03
CA ASN A 326 -19.28 28.08 -6.24
C ASN A 326 -19.39 26.98 -7.31
N LEU A 327 -20.50 26.22 -7.28
CA LEU A 327 -20.73 25.13 -8.22
C LEU A 327 -20.72 25.57 -9.69
N ALA A 328 -21.16 26.79 -10.00
CA ALA A 328 -21.13 27.30 -11.37
C ALA A 328 -19.69 27.50 -11.86
N TYR A 329 -18.80 28.01 -11.00
CA TYR A 329 -17.38 28.15 -11.28
C TYR A 329 -16.70 26.78 -11.41
N LEU A 330 -16.96 25.84 -10.49
CA LEU A 330 -16.40 24.48 -10.54
C LEU A 330 -16.85 23.72 -11.79
N LYS A 331 -18.13 23.79 -12.19
CA LYS A 331 -18.61 23.15 -13.44
C LYS A 331 -17.92 23.67 -14.70
N ALA A 332 -17.44 24.91 -14.69
CA ALA A 332 -16.77 25.53 -15.83
C ALA A 332 -15.25 25.26 -15.86
N HIS A 333 -14.63 24.99 -14.71
CA HIS A 333 -13.16 24.95 -14.58
C HIS A 333 -12.60 23.62 -14.04
N ALA A 334 -13.43 22.72 -13.52
CA ALA A 334 -13.03 21.41 -13.02
C ALA A 334 -13.54 20.28 -13.94
N PRO A 335 -12.78 19.18 -14.09
CA PRO A 335 -13.22 17.99 -14.83
C PRO A 335 -14.50 17.34 -14.29
N SER A 336 -14.72 17.43 -12.96
CA SER A 336 -15.90 16.88 -12.30
C SER A 336 -16.18 17.59 -10.97
N ILE A 337 -17.45 17.71 -10.61
CA ILE A 337 -17.92 18.28 -9.33
C ILE A 337 -18.29 17.22 -8.29
N VAL A 338 -18.05 15.94 -8.59
CA VAL A 338 -18.32 14.84 -7.65
C VAL A 338 -17.44 15.02 -6.42
N TYR A 339 -18.05 15.08 -5.26
CA TYR A 339 -17.36 15.05 -3.97
C TYR A 339 -17.10 13.58 -3.59
N THR A 340 -16.02 13.32 -2.88
CA THR A 340 -15.75 12.00 -2.30
C THR A 340 -15.66 12.14 -0.79
N ASN A 341 -16.35 11.24 -0.09
CA ASN A 341 -16.18 11.05 1.35
C ASN A 341 -15.42 9.75 1.52
N ASP A 342 -14.14 9.85 1.88
CA ASP A 342 -13.32 8.70 2.22
C ASP A 342 -13.30 8.53 3.74
N TYR A 343 -13.66 7.33 4.17
CA TYR A 343 -13.59 6.82 5.53
C TYR A 343 -12.21 6.22 5.76
N TYR A 344 -11.49 6.82 6.70
CA TYR A 344 -10.30 6.21 7.24
C TYR A 344 -10.72 5.41 8.47
N LYS A 345 -10.46 4.10 8.44
CA LYS A 345 -10.35 3.32 9.68
C LYS A 345 -8.97 3.62 10.24
N SER A 346 -8.94 4.25 11.41
CA SER A 346 -7.76 4.21 12.28
C SER A 346 -7.51 2.79 12.78
#